data_AF-A0A8S1HT56-F1
#
_entry.id   AF-A0A8S1HT56-F1
#
_cell.length_a   1.000
_cell.length_b   1.000
_cell.length_c   1.000
_cell.angle_alpha   90.00
_cell.angle_beta   90.00
_cell.angle_gamma   90.00
#
_symmetry.space_group_name_H-M   'P 1'
#
loop_
_entity.id
_entity.type
_entity.pdbx_description
1 polymer ?
#
loop_
_entity_poly.entity_id
_entity_poly.type
_entity_poly.pdbx_seq_one_letter_code
_entity_poly.pdbx_strand_id
1 'polypeptide(L)'
;MYGNCKKKRETCTFLHSIDFALDVHRTRQEKIREKRRKRNRKGEVVTEVKKEEEPRVYFQELTSEIISAMNEELKLKKTGCHRAGVDAFMTGFAVLFQQRMDIIRTDSMNPEFLNRLPLFGKDHPMTFRKSLSKPDCSPDHVAEFAKIQADRQKVLAKQRK
;
A
#
# COMPACT_ATOMS: atom_id res chain seq x y z
N MET A 1 21.15 -9.49 -0.79
CA MET A 1 20.38 -9.86 -2.00
C MET A 1 19.86 -11.28 -1.85
N TYR A 2 18.55 -11.46 -1.62
CA TYR A 2 17.91 -12.78 -1.65
C TYR A 2 17.41 -13.00 -3.08
N GLY A 3 17.88 -14.05 -3.75
CA GLY A 3 17.53 -14.33 -5.16
C GLY A 3 18.63 -15.04 -5.96
N ASN A 4 19.87 -15.06 -5.47
CA ASN A 4 20.96 -15.82 -6.07
C ASN A 4 21.50 -16.84 -5.07
N CYS A 5 21.43 -18.13 -5.41
CA CYS A 5 22.02 -19.20 -4.61
C CYS A 5 23.45 -19.46 -5.11
N LYS A 6 24.43 -19.40 -4.20
CA LYS A 6 25.84 -19.68 -4.52
C LYS A 6 26.11 -21.16 -4.83
N LYS A 7 25.21 -22.05 -4.43
CA LYS A 7 25.27 -23.49 -4.77
C LYS A 7 24.54 -23.72 -6.08
N LYS A 8 25.00 -24.70 -6.88
CA LYS A 8 24.26 -25.15 -8.08
C LYS A 8 22.84 -25.55 -7.64
N ARG A 9 21.82 -25.21 -8.43
CA ARG A 9 20.40 -25.45 -8.09
C ARG A 9 20.13 -26.91 -7.69
N GLU A 10 20.84 -27.85 -8.31
CA GLU A 10 20.72 -29.29 -8.07
C GLU A 10 21.32 -29.76 -6.74
N THR A 11 22.28 -29.02 -6.15
CA THR A 11 22.96 -29.42 -4.91
C THR A 11 22.46 -28.67 -3.67
N CYS A 12 21.51 -27.75 -3.85
CA CYS A 12 20.96 -26.98 -2.76
C CYS A 12 19.62 -27.57 -2.29
N THR A 13 19.56 -27.95 -1.01
CA THR A 13 18.38 -28.58 -0.37
C THR A 13 17.23 -27.61 -0.12
N PHE A 14 17.46 -26.30 -0.25
CA PHE A 14 16.44 -25.27 -0.03
C PHE A 14 15.62 -25.03 -1.30
N LEU A 15 14.37 -24.58 -1.11
CA LEU A 15 13.50 -24.25 -2.24
C LEU A 15 13.87 -22.88 -2.83
N HIS A 16 14.17 -22.85 -4.12
CA HIS A 16 14.55 -21.61 -4.85
C HIS A 16 13.42 -21.03 -5.71
N SER A 17 12.20 -21.55 -5.58
CA SER A 17 11.03 -21.00 -6.27
C SER A 17 10.60 -19.70 -5.59
N ILE A 18 10.83 -18.59 -6.29
CA ILE A 18 10.41 -17.25 -5.83
C ILE A 18 8.89 -17.20 -5.71
N ASP A 19 8.16 -17.77 -6.66
CA ASP A 19 6.70 -17.82 -6.63
C ASP A 19 6.16 -18.55 -5.41
N PHE A 20 6.77 -19.69 -5.04
CA PHE A 20 6.37 -20.41 -3.83
C PHE A 20 6.63 -19.59 -2.56
N ALA A 21 7.78 -18.90 -2.48
CA ALA A 21 8.08 -18.01 -1.36
C ALA A 21 7.07 -16.85 -1.26
N LEU A 22 6.68 -16.27 -2.41
CA LEU A 22 5.65 -15.24 -2.49
C LEU A 22 4.27 -15.76 -2.09
N ASP A 23 3.90 -16.97 -2.49
CA ASP A 23 2.63 -17.60 -2.14
C ASP A 23 2.55 -17.88 -0.62
N VAL A 24 3.61 -18.43 -0.02
CA VAL A 24 3.70 -18.64 1.45
C VAL A 24 3.60 -17.31 2.19
N HIS A 25 4.31 -16.28 1.71
CA HIS A 25 4.26 -14.95 2.29
C HIS A 25 2.84 -14.35 2.19
N ARG A 26 2.16 -14.51 1.04
CA ARG A 26 0.77 -14.08 0.84
C ARG A 26 -0.17 -14.76 1.83
N THR A 27 -0.12 -16.08 1.96
CA THR A 27 -0.95 -16.83 2.93
C THR A 27 -0.71 -16.36 4.38
N ARG A 28 0.56 -16.08 4.73
CA ARG A 28 0.90 -15.53 6.05
C ARG A 28 0.30 -14.13 6.25
N GLN A 29 0.39 -13.27 5.26
CA GLN A 29 -0.20 -11.93 5.32
C GLN A 29 -1.72 -11.97 5.40
N GLU A 30 -2.39 -12.85 4.67
CA GLU A 30 -3.85 -13.04 4.72
C GLU A 30 -4.32 -13.43 6.12
N LYS A 31 -3.64 -14.40 6.77
CA LYS A 31 -3.94 -14.78 8.16
C LYS A 31 -3.77 -13.59 9.13
N ILE A 32 -2.76 -12.76 8.93
CA ILE A 32 -2.55 -11.55 9.75
C ILE A 32 -3.65 -10.52 9.49
N ARG A 33 -4.03 -10.29 8.22
CA ARG A 33 -5.12 -9.39 7.83
C ARG A 33 -6.46 -9.86 8.40
N GLU A 34 -6.74 -11.15 8.36
CA GLU A 34 -7.95 -11.73 8.93
C GLU A 34 -8.00 -11.56 10.45
N LYS A 35 -6.88 -11.82 11.15
CA LYS A 35 -6.75 -11.53 12.60
C LYS A 35 -6.95 -10.03 12.91
N ARG A 36 -6.50 -9.12 12.04
CA ARG A 36 -6.76 -7.67 12.17
C ARG A 36 -8.24 -7.35 11.95
N ARG A 37 -8.86 -7.87 10.89
CA ARG A 37 -10.31 -7.68 10.63
C ARG A 37 -11.17 -8.17 11.79
N LYS A 38 -10.86 -9.33 12.37
CA LYS A 38 -11.54 -9.89 13.55
C LYS A 38 -11.42 -8.99 14.78
N ARG A 39 -10.29 -8.28 14.97
CA ARG A 39 -10.14 -7.30 16.05
C ARG A 39 -10.94 -6.03 15.78
N ASN A 40 -10.92 -5.52 14.56
CA ASN A 40 -11.65 -4.29 14.20
C ASN A 40 -13.17 -4.48 14.27
N ARG A 41 -13.70 -5.64 13.85
CA ARG A 41 -15.13 -5.97 14.01
C ARG A 41 -15.60 -6.02 15.46
N LYS A 42 -14.72 -6.38 16.40
CA LYS A 42 -15.04 -6.37 17.84
C LYS A 42 -15.00 -4.95 18.45
N GLY A 43 -14.45 -3.98 17.73
CA GLY A 43 -14.37 -2.57 18.15
C GLY A 43 -15.35 -1.65 17.43
N GLU A 44 -16.26 -2.20 16.61
CA GLU A 44 -17.25 -1.45 15.84
C GLU A 44 -18.47 -1.16 16.74
N VAL A 45 -18.29 -0.28 17.73
CA VAL A 45 -19.40 0.51 18.28
C VAL A 45 -19.58 1.68 17.33
N VAL A 46 -20.67 1.61 16.56
CA VAL A 46 -21.04 2.53 15.49
C VAL A 46 -21.25 3.93 16.07
N THR A 47 -20.45 4.92 15.65
CA THR A 47 -20.83 6.33 15.71
C THR A 47 -21.42 6.73 14.37
N GLU A 48 -22.75 6.76 14.31
CA GLU A 48 -23.48 7.34 13.18
C GLU A 48 -23.32 8.86 13.22
N VAL A 49 -22.70 9.45 12.19
CA VAL A 49 -22.68 10.91 11.99
C VAL A 49 -23.53 11.23 10.78
N LYS A 50 -24.68 11.87 11.04
CA LYS A 50 -25.57 12.43 10.01
C LYS A 50 -24.87 13.59 9.28
N LYS A 51 -25.03 13.63 7.95
CA LYS A 51 -24.54 14.70 7.06
C LYS A 51 -25.61 15.78 6.93
N GLU A 52 -25.24 17.03 7.17
CA GLU A 52 -25.95 18.22 6.67
C GLU A 52 -24.93 19.25 6.15
N GLU A 53 -25.33 20.00 5.11
CA GLU A 53 -24.50 20.84 4.23
C GLU A 53 -24.22 22.27 4.78
N GLU A 54 -23.05 22.79 4.39
CA GLU A 54 -22.34 24.08 4.62
C GLU A 54 -23.07 25.36 5.13
N PRO A 55 -22.34 26.26 5.86
CA PRO A 55 -21.64 27.38 5.20
C PRO A 55 -20.19 27.64 5.69
N ARG A 56 -19.32 27.95 4.72
CA ARG A 56 -17.85 28.16 4.76
C ARG A 56 -17.23 29.10 5.81
N VAL A 57 -18.01 29.87 6.58
CA VAL A 57 -17.47 30.81 7.58
C VAL A 57 -17.07 30.10 8.89
N TYR A 58 -17.66 28.93 9.15
CA TYR A 58 -17.41 28.14 10.37
C TYR A 58 -16.05 27.41 10.36
N PHE A 59 -15.41 27.27 9.19
CA PHE A 59 -14.24 26.42 9.04
C PHE A 59 -13.01 26.95 9.80
N GLN A 60 -12.90 28.26 10.01
CA GLN A 60 -11.70 28.85 10.64
C GLN A 60 -11.75 28.75 12.17
N GLU A 61 -12.89 29.05 12.80
CA GLU A 61 -13.05 28.96 14.26
C GLU A 61 -13.10 27.50 14.74
N LEU A 62 -13.75 26.62 13.96
CA LEU A 62 -13.77 25.19 14.25
C LEU A 62 -12.36 24.57 14.14
N THR A 63 -11.53 25.05 13.21
CA THR A 63 -10.15 24.57 13.12
C THR A 63 -9.33 24.94 14.36
N SER A 64 -9.50 26.13 14.92
CA SER A 64 -8.78 26.52 16.15
C SER A 64 -9.21 25.71 17.37
N GLU A 65 -10.51 25.44 17.53
CA GLU A 65 -11.02 24.63 18.64
C GLU A 65 -10.63 23.16 18.50
N ILE A 66 -10.70 22.59 17.29
CA ILE A 66 -10.25 21.23 17.00
C ILE A 66 -8.73 21.10 17.22
N ILE A 67 -7.92 22.06 16.77
CA ILE A 67 -6.47 22.05 16.99
C ILE A 67 -6.14 22.14 18.48
N SER A 68 -6.86 22.97 19.25
CA SER A 68 -6.71 23.07 20.70
C SER A 68 -7.07 21.76 21.42
N ALA A 69 -8.21 21.15 21.06
CA ALA A 69 -8.64 19.87 21.61
C ALA A 69 -7.69 18.71 21.25
N MET A 70 -7.18 18.67 20.02
CA MET A 70 -6.18 17.69 19.58
C MET A 70 -4.86 17.84 20.35
N ASN A 71 -4.45 19.07 20.68
CA ASN A 71 -3.23 19.34 21.45
C ASN A 71 -3.33 18.90 22.92
N GLU A 72 -4.52 18.93 23.52
CA GLU A 72 -4.73 18.37 24.86
C GLU A 72 -4.75 16.83 24.87
N GLU A 73 -5.35 16.19 23.86
CA GLU A 73 -5.30 14.72 23.71
C GLU A 73 -3.89 14.19 23.36
N LEU A 74 -3.06 14.98 22.68
CA LEU A 74 -1.68 14.64 22.33
C LEU A 74 -0.76 14.46 23.55
N LYS A 75 -1.12 15.01 24.72
CA LYS A 75 -0.35 14.82 25.96
C LYS A 75 -0.49 13.42 26.56
N LEU A 76 -1.48 12.62 26.13
CA LEU A 76 -1.85 11.36 26.81
C LEU A 76 -1.47 10.05 26.09
N LYS A 77 -0.85 10.07 24.90
CA LYS A 77 -0.42 8.82 24.24
C LYS A 77 0.99 8.92 23.66
N LYS A 78 2.01 8.79 24.52
CA LYS A 78 3.41 8.48 24.13
C LYS A 78 3.59 7.07 23.52
N THR A 79 2.62 6.59 22.73
CA THR A 79 2.68 5.30 22.05
C THR A 79 2.23 5.43 20.60
N GLY A 80 3.22 5.57 19.71
CA GLY A 80 3.06 5.36 18.27
C GLY A 80 2.90 6.63 17.44
N CYS A 81 3.96 7.46 17.41
CA CYS A 81 4.12 8.66 16.57
C CYS A 81 3.98 8.38 15.05
N HIS A 82 4.19 7.13 14.61
CA HIS A 82 4.22 6.77 13.19
C HIS A 82 3.19 5.68 12.89
N ARG A 83 1.93 6.10 12.77
CA ARG A 83 0.87 5.22 12.28
C ARG A 83 0.83 5.37 10.77
N ALA A 84 1.20 4.32 10.04
CA ALA A 84 1.21 4.33 8.58
C ALA A 84 -0.08 4.86 7.92
N GLY A 85 -1.25 4.66 8.56
CA GLY A 85 -2.51 5.24 8.08
C GLY A 85 -2.59 6.76 8.25
N VAL A 86 -2.12 7.28 9.39
CA VAL A 86 -2.04 8.72 9.65
C VAL A 86 -0.95 9.33 8.77
N ASP A 87 0.20 8.68 8.64
CA ASP A 87 1.30 9.13 7.77
C ASP A 87 0.85 9.19 6.30
N ALA A 88 0.12 8.17 5.82
CA ALA A 88 -0.44 8.17 4.47
C ALA A 88 -1.48 9.27 4.26
N PHE A 89 -2.36 9.52 5.25
CA PHE A 89 -3.32 10.61 5.21
C PHE A 89 -2.62 11.97 5.17
N MET A 90 -1.70 12.24 6.11
CA MET A 90 -0.96 13.50 6.18
C MET A 90 -0.15 13.74 4.91
N THR A 91 0.47 12.69 4.36
CA THR A 91 1.18 12.76 3.08
C THR A 91 0.24 13.12 1.93
N GLY A 92 -0.91 12.44 1.83
CA GLY A 92 -1.91 12.72 0.79
C GLY A 92 -2.49 14.12 0.90
N PHE A 93 -2.83 14.55 2.12
CA PHE A 93 -3.32 15.90 2.41
C PHE A 93 -2.28 16.96 2.03
N ALA A 94 -1.01 16.78 2.38
CA ALA A 94 0.05 17.71 2.03
C ALA A 94 0.19 17.88 0.51
N VAL A 95 0.15 16.78 -0.25
CA VAL A 95 0.22 16.82 -1.72
C VAL A 95 -0.99 17.54 -2.31
N LEU A 96 -2.21 17.21 -1.88
CA LEU A 96 -3.43 17.88 -2.34
C LEU A 96 -3.43 19.37 -1.98
N PHE A 97 -2.99 19.71 -0.77
CA PHE A 97 -2.91 21.08 -0.31
C PHE A 97 -1.88 21.88 -1.10
N GLN A 98 -0.74 21.27 -1.45
CA GLN A 98 0.27 21.89 -2.30
C GLN A 98 -0.28 22.18 -3.71
N GLN A 99 -1.04 21.25 -4.29
CA GLN A 99 -1.60 21.38 -5.65
C GLN A 99 -2.98 22.04 -5.71
N ARG A 100 -3.53 22.50 -4.57
CA ARG A 100 -4.92 22.95 -4.48
C ARG A 100 -5.29 24.06 -5.47
N MET A 101 -4.38 24.98 -5.74
CA MET A 101 -4.65 26.11 -6.63
C MET A 101 -4.69 25.67 -8.10
N ASP A 102 -3.83 24.74 -8.50
CA ASP A 102 -3.82 24.19 -9.85
C ASP A 102 -5.09 23.36 -10.08
N ILE A 103 -5.46 22.51 -9.10
CA ILE A 103 -6.70 21.73 -9.16
C ILE A 103 -7.92 22.64 -9.28
N ILE A 104 -8.02 23.71 -8.49
CA ILE A 104 -9.19 24.61 -8.53
C ILE A 104 -9.26 25.41 -9.84
N ARG A 105 -8.11 25.84 -10.39
CA ARG A 105 -8.07 26.73 -11.56
C ARG A 105 -8.11 26.00 -12.89
N THR A 106 -7.45 24.85 -12.98
CA THR A 106 -7.25 24.14 -14.25
C THR A 106 -7.78 22.71 -14.23
N ASP A 107 -8.33 22.24 -13.11
CA ASP A 107 -8.82 20.87 -12.90
C ASP A 107 -7.80 19.79 -13.29
N SER A 108 -6.51 20.10 -13.11
CA SER A 108 -5.42 19.24 -13.54
C SER A 108 -4.31 19.18 -12.49
N MET A 109 -3.77 17.99 -12.24
CA MET A 109 -2.52 17.84 -11.48
C MET A 109 -1.31 18.03 -12.40
N ASN A 110 -0.24 18.63 -11.87
CA ASN A 110 0.99 18.82 -12.64
C ASN A 110 1.58 17.43 -13.05
N PRO A 111 1.68 17.13 -14.35
CA PRO A 111 2.14 15.83 -14.85
C PRO A 111 3.62 15.56 -14.54
N GLU A 112 4.40 16.58 -14.20
CA GLU A 112 5.80 16.44 -13.86
C GLU A 112 6.02 15.59 -12.61
N PHE A 113 5.10 15.62 -11.65
CA PHE A 113 5.24 14.87 -10.39
C PHE A 113 4.58 13.49 -10.42
N LEU A 114 3.87 13.15 -11.50
CA LEU A 114 3.18 11.86 -11.61
C LEU A 114 4.16 10.72 -11.86
N ASN A 115 3.97 9.62 -11.14
CA ASN A 115 4.77 8.39 -11.28
C ASN A 115 6.28 8.59 -11.08
N ARG A 116 6.70 9.61 -10.32
CA ARG A 116 8.10 9.87 -10.00
C ARG A 116 8.36 9.60 -8.52
N LEU A 117 9.32 8.72 -8.24
CA LEU A 117 9.81 8.49 -6.89
C LEU A 117 11.14 9.23 -6.70
N PRO A 118 11.20 10.28 -5.85
CA PRO A 118 12.47 10.92 -5.53
C PRO A 118 13.38 9.91 -4.82
N LEU A 119 14.64 9.83 -5.26
CA LEU A 119 15.64 8.95 -4.68
C LEU A 119 16.70 9.79 -3.96
N PHE A 120 17.03 9.41 -2.74
CA PHE A 120 18.04 10.12 -1.97
C PHE A 120 19.42 10.05 -2.66
N GLY A 121 20.09 11.19 -2.78
CA GLY A 121 21.42 11.28 -3.39
C GLY A 121 21.45 11.11 -4.92
N LYS A 122 20.30 11.26 -5.59
CA LYS A 122 20.22 11.27 -7.06
C LYS A 122 19.48 12.51 -7.54
N ASP A 123 20.03 13.16 -8.55
CA ASP A 123 19.42 14.36 -9.15
C ASP A 123 18.16 14.04 -9.97
N HIS A 124 17.98 12.77 -10.34
CA HIS A 124 16.90 12.32 -11.19
C HIS A 124 15.97 11.34 -10.45
N PRO A 125 14.65 11.58 -10.45
CA PRO A 125 13.70 10.67 -9.81
C PRO A 125 13.53 9.38 -10.62
N MET A 126 13.23 8.29 -9.93
CA MET A 126 12.86 7.05 -10.60
C MET A 126 11.45 7.19 -11.18
N THR A 127 11.31 7.02 -12.49
CA THR A 127 10.01 7.12 -13.17
C THR A 127 9.40 5.75 -13.35
N PHE A 128 8.20 5.53 -12.82
CA PHE A 128 7.41 4.33 -13.10
C PHE A 128 6.75 4.45 -14.47
N ARG A 129 7.04 3.50 -15.35
CA ARG A 129 6.39 3.38 -16.66
C ARG A 129 5.71 2.02 -16.75
N LYS A 130 4.58 1.97 -17.46
CA LYS A 130 4.00 0.68 -17.87
C LYS A 130 5.03 -0.04 -18.74
N SER A 131 5.21 -1.35 -18.53
CA SER A 131 6.11 -2.14 -19.38
C SER A 131 5.62 -2.09 -20.82
N LEU A 132 6.55 -1.84 -21.76
CA LEU A 132 6.24 -1.88 -23.21
C LEU A 132 6.03 -3.31 -23.69
N SER A 133 6.59 -4.30 -22.98
CA SER A 133 6.34 -5.71 -23.23
C SER A 133 4.96 -6.09 -22.72
N LYS A 134 4.14 -6.64 -23.62
CA LYS A 134 2.95 -7.42 -23.25
C LYS A 134 3.44 -8.77 -22.70
N PRO A 135 3.30 -9.05 -21.39
CA PRO A 135 3.75 -10.32 -20.82
C PRO A 135 3.05 -11.53 -21.45
N ASP A 136 1.85 -11.35 -22.01
CA ASP A 136 1.07 -12.42 -22.64
C ASP A 136 1.56 -12.80 -24.04
N CYS A 137 2.55 -12.10 -24.59
CA CYS A 137 3.02 -12.30 -25.96
C CYS A 137 4.35 -13.06 -26.07
N SER A 138 5.05 -13.35 -24.98
CA SER A 138 6.25 -14.18 -25.05
C SER A 138 5.92 -15.66 -24.76
N PRO A 139 6.25 -16.59 -25.68
CA PRO A 139 5.95 -18.01 -25.50
C PRO A 139 6.63 -18.58 -24.24
N ASP A 140 7.83 -18.08 -23.90
CA ASP A 140 8.56 -18.48 -22.70
C ASP A 140 7.82 -18.10 -21.42
N HIS A 141 7.26 -16.88 -21.35
CA HIS A 141 6.50 -16.43 -20.18
C HIS A 141 5.20 -17.22 -20.04
N VAL A 142 4.49 -17.48 -21.14
CA VAL A 142 3.26 -18.30 -21.11
C VAL A 142 3.57 -19.72 -20.62
N ALA A 143 4.65 -20.34 -21.10
CA ALA A 143 5.05 -21.67 -20.69
C ALA A 143 5.50 -21.73 -19.22
N GLU A 144 6.25 -20.74 -18.74
CA GLU A 144 6.67 -20.63 -17.34
C GLU A 144 5.46 -20.38 -16.43
N PHE A 145 4.55 -19.49 -16.83
CA PHE A 145 3.33 -19.19 -16.08
C PHE A 145 2.38 -20.39 -15.99
N ALA A 146 2.26 -21.19 -17.06
CA ALA A 146 1.48 -22.42 -17.05
C ALA A 146 2.04 -23.45 -16.05
N LYS A 147 3.37 -23.58 -15.96
CA LYS A 147 4.03 -24.44 -14.95
C LYS A 147 3.71 -23.97 -13.53
N ILE A 148 3.82 -22.67 -13.28
CA ILE A 148 3.50 -22.06 -11.97
C ILE A 148 2.04 -22.31 -11.60
N GLN A 149 1.11 -22.16 -12.55
CA GLN A 149 -0.32 -22.43 -12.32
C GLN A 149 -0.59 -23.90 -11.99
N ALA A 150 0.01 -24.83 -12.74
CA ALA A 150 -0.14 -26.26 -12.49
C ALA A 150 0.36 -26.65 -11.09
N ASP A 151 1.50 -26.11 -10.66
CA ASP A 151 2.04 -26.38 -9.33
C ASP A 151 1.17 -25.78 -8.21
N ARG A 152 0.58 -24.59 -8.42
CA ARG A 152 -0.41 -24.02 -7.50
C ARG A 152 -1.65 -24.90 -7.36
N GLN A 153 -2.16 -25.45 -8.46
CA GLN A 153 -3.32 -26.36 -8.42
C GLN A 153 -3.01 -27.64 -7.66
N LYS A 154 -1.81 -28.23 -7.83
CA LYS A 154 -1.37 -29.41 -7.06
C LYS A 154 -1.31 -29.12 -5.56
N VAL A 155 -0.80 -27.94 -5.16
CA VAL A 155 -0.73 -27.53 -3.75
C VAL A 155 -2.14 -27.34 -3.17
N LEU A 156 -3.04 -26.68 -3.89
CA LEU A 156 -4.44 -26.52 -3.46
C LEU A 156 -5.17 -27.86 -3.32
N ALA A 157 -4.93 -28.81 -4.23
CA ALA A 157 -5.49 -30.15 -4.15
C ALA A 157 -4.96 -30.93 -2.94
N LYS A 158 -3.69 -30.73 -2.55
CA LYS A 158 -3.10 -31.32 -1.33
C LYS A 158 -3.62 -30.68 -0.03
N GLN A 159 -4.02 -29.41 -0.04
CA GLN A 159 -4.58 -28.73 1.14
C GLN A 159 -6.05 -29.06 1.40
N ARG A 160 -6.74 -29.71 0.45
CA ARG A 160 -8.15 -30.12 0.54
C ARG A 160 -8.37 -31.56 1.01
N LYS A 161 -7.30 -32.36 1.15
CA LYS A 161 -7.31 -33.67 1.80
C LYS A 161 -6.83 -33.52 3.23
#